data_AF-A0A6M1YVL2-F1
#
_entry.id   AF-A0A6M1YVL2-F1
#
_cell.length_a   1.000
_cell.length_b   1.000
_cell.length_c   1.000
_cell.angle_alpha   90.00
_cell.angle_beta   90.00
_cell.angle_gamma   90.00
#
_symmetry.space_group_name_H-M   'P 1'
#
loop_
_entity.id
_entity.type
_entity.pdbx_description
1 polymer ?
#
loop_
_entity_poly.entity_id
_entity_poly.type
_entity_poly.pdbx_seq_one_letter_code
_entity_poly.pdbx_strand_id
1 'polypeptide(L)'
;MKDKNNKFFNDKDLVIENLRTLKINLEDLVDVGFSDPNDVIYNELLSMIDDAKGSDSELALSEVIERARVIETKLDYFYSHEGIETTELSWPQI
;
A
#
# COMPACT_ATOMS: atom_id res chain seq x y z
N MET A 1 18.74 -17.96 12.77
CA MET A 1 18.22 -16.77 13.47
C MET A 1 18.54 -15.48 12.73
N LYS A 2 19.78 -15.27 12.23
CA LYS A 2 20.13 -14.10 11.38
C LYS A 2 19.26 -13.96 10.12
N ASP A 3 18.97 -15.06 9.44
CA ASP A 3 18.27 -15.01 8.14
C ASP A 3 16.78 -14.65 8.26
N LYS A 4 16.13 -15.02 9.38
CA LYS A 4 14.71 -14.68 9.64
C LYS A 4 14.52 -13.20 9.95
N ASN A 5 15.42 -12.62 10.75
CA ASN A 5 15.37 -11.19 11.04
C ASN A 5 15.61 -10.38 9.76
N ASN A 6 16.55 -10.79 8.92
CA ASN A 6 16.77 -10.14 7.63
C ASN A 6 15.56 -10.25 6.70
N LYS A 7 14.87 -11.41 6.66
CA LYS A 7 13.63 -11.57 5.89
C LYS A 7 12.55 -10.59 6.36
N PHE A 8 12.29 -10.51 7.66
CA PHE A 8 11.27 -9.61 8.21
C PHE A 8 11.54 -8.14 7.83
N PHE A 9 12.78 -7.66 7.98
CA PHE A 9 13.11 -6.29 7.62
C PHE A 9 12.97 -6.03 6.12
N ASN A 10 13.38 -6.98 5.27
CA ASN A 10 13.19 -6.86 3.82
C ASN A 10 11.70 -6.83 3.44
N ASP A 11 10.88 -7.70 4.04
CA ASP A 11 9.43 -7.74 3.81
C ASP A 11 8.79 -6.42 4.29
N LYS A 12 9.21 -5.89 5.43
CA LYS A 12 8.77 -4.59 5.96
C LYS A 12 9.11 -3.43 5.03
N ASP A 13 10.33 -3.39 4.53
CA ASP A 13 10.76 -2.35 3.58
C ASP A 13 9.94 -2.43 2.28
N LEU A 14 9.69 -3.65 1.77
CA LEU A 14 8.85 -3.86 0.58
C LEU A 14 7.41 -3.37 0.79
N VAL A 15 6.80 -3.66 1.96
CA VAL A 15 5.45 -3.16 2.29
C VAL A 15 5.41 -1.63 2.30
N ILE A 16 6.43 -0.98 2.89
CA ILE A 16 6.51 0.48 2.92
C ILE A 16 6.64 1.06 1.52
N GLU A 17 7.45 0.47 0.64
CA GLU A 17 7.58 0.92 -0.75
C GLU A 17 6.29 0.73 -1.56
N ASN A 18 5.59 -0.40 -1.38
CA ASN A 18 4.29 -0.62 -2.01
C ASN A 18 3.26 0.41 -1.54
N LEU A 19 3.19 0.72 -0.25
CA LEU A 19 2.30 1.77 0.28
C LEU A 19 2.62 3.16 -0.29
N ARG A 20 3.91 3.49 -0.46
CA ARG A 20 4.33 4.73 -1.14
C ARG A 20 3.89 4.76 -2.61
N THR A 21 3.93 3.61 -3.28
CA THR A 21 3.48 3.47 -4.66
C THR A 21 1.98 3.70 -4.76
N LEU A 22 1.17 3.11 -3.88
CA LEU A 22 -0.28 3.36 -3.82
C LEU A 22 -0.60 4.84 -3.57
N LYS A 23 0.19 5.52 -2.73
CA LYS A 23 0.04 6.96 -2.49
C LYS A 23 0.32 7.79 -3.75
N ILE A 24 1.38 7.47 -4.49
CA ILE A 24 1.69 8.14 -5.76
C ILE A 24 0.57 7.89 -6.78
N ASN A 25 0.11 6.65 -6.91
CA ASN A 25 -0.99 6.29 -7.80
C ASN A 25 -2.28 7.06 -7.45
N LEU A 26 -2.59 7.21 -6.17
CA LEU A 26 -3.72 8.03 -5.72
C LEU A 26 -3.55 9.49 -6.13
N GLU A 27 -2.38 10.09 -5.94
CA GLU A 27 -2.08 11.47 -6.34
C GLU A 27 -2.26 11.64 -7.86
N ASP A 28 -1.72 10.71 -8.67
CA ASP A 28 -1.89 10.70 -10.12
C ASP A 28 -3.37 10.56 -10.54
N LEU A 29 -4.14 9.75 -9.81
CA LEU A 29 -5.59 9.59 -10.04
C LEU A 29 -6.36 10.88 -9.75
N VAL A 30 -6.03 11.57 -8.66
CA VAL A 30 -6.66 12.85 -8.30
C VAL A 30 -6.41 13.88 -9.40
N ASP A 31 -5.21 13.91 -9.98
CA ASP A 31 -4.87 14.80 -11.08
C ASP A 31 -5.69 14.55 -12.35
N VAL A 32 -6.18 13.32 -12.58
CA VAL A 32 -7.05 12.97 -13.72
C VAL A 32 -8.54 12.94 -13.39
N GLY A 33 -8.93 13.36 -12.18
CA GLY A 33 -10.34 13.58 -11.81
C GLY A 33 -10.92 12.59 -10.81
N PHE A 34 -10.12 11.70 -10.23
CA PHE A 34 -10.53 10.91 -9.08
C PHE A 34 -10.80 11.82 -7.87
N SER A 35 -11.84 11.49 -7.11
CA SER A 35 -12.20 12.21 -5.90
C SER A 35 -11.89 11.37 -4.69
N ASP A 36 -11.00 11.86 -3.82
CA ASP A 36 -10.78 11.35 -2.46
C ASP A 36 -11.36 12.36 -1.44
N PRO A 37 -12.65 12.28 -1.09
CA PRO A 37 -13.29 13.29 -0.28
C PRO A 37 -12.67 13.38 1.11
N ASN A 38 -12.17 14.57 1.48
CA ASN A 38 -11.45 14.82 2.73
C ASN A 38 -10.15 14.02 2.89
N ASP A 39 -9.50 13.65 1.77
CA ASP A 39 -8.20 12.98 1.76
C ASP A 39 -8.21 11.67 2.57
N VAL A 40 -9.33 10.93 2.56
CA VAL A 40 -9.53 9.76 3.42
C VAL A 40 -8.55 8.66 3.05
N ILE A 41 -8.44 8.31 1.77
CA ILE A 41 -7.53 7.27 1.30
C ILE A 41 -6.08 7.74 1.48
N TYR A 42 -5.80 9.01 1.18
CA TYR A 42 -4.48 9.59 1.37
C TYR A 42 -4.00 9.49 2.82
N ASN A 43 -4.85 9.90 3.78
CA ASN A 43 -4.53 9.83 5.20
C ASN A 43 -4.45 8.39 5.72
N GLU A 44 -5.26 7.48 5.18
CA GLU A 44 -5.18 6.04 5.50
C GLU A 44 -3.84 5.46 5.04
N LEU A 45 -3.37 5.80 3.83
CA LEU A 45 -2.06 5.39 3.33
C LEU A 45 -0.91 5.93 4.21
N LEU A 46 -0.98 7.19 4.64
CA LEU A 46 0.01 7.74 5.59
C LEU A 46 0.02 6.99 6.91
N SER A 47 -1.16 6.71 7.48
CA SER A 47 -1.28 5.93 8.71
C SER A 47 -0.70 4.53 8.56
N MET A 48 -0.98 3.85 7.45
CA MET A 48 -0.44 2.50 7.19
C MET A 48 1.08 2.50 7.01
N ILE A 49 1.65 3.55 6.41
CA ILE A 49 3.11 3.70 6.30
C ILE A 49 3.73 3.81 7.70
N ASP A 50 3.13 4.59 8.58
CA ASP A 50 3.62 4.75 9.95
C ASP A 50 3.41 3.48 10.79
N ASP A 51 2.28 2.78 10.62
CA ASP A 51 2.04 1.46 11.22
C ASP A 51 3.10 0.44 10.76
N ALA A 52 3.40 0.38 9.45
CA ALA A 52 4.41 -0.52 8.90
C ALA A 52 5.81 -0.20 9.47
N LYS A 53 6.21 1.08 9.53
CA LYS A 53 7.47 1.52 10.15
C LYS A 53 7.55 1.16 11.62
N GLY A 54 6.44 1.24 12.36
CA GLY A 54 6.34 0.89 13.77
C GLY A 54 6.17 -0.61 14.05
N SER A 55 5.93 -1.43 13.03
CA SER A 55 5.65 -2.85 13.20
C SER A 55 6.89 -3.65 13.59
N ASP A 56 6.77 -4.46 14.63
CA ASP A 56 7.80 -5.37 15.14
C ASP A 56 7.42 -6.85 14.96
N SER A 57 6.36 -7.15 14.20
CA SER A 57 5.88 -8.52 13.99
C SER A 57 5.29 -8.74 12.59
N GLU A 58 5.42 -9.98 12.09
CA GLU A 58 4.81 -10.39 10.82
C GLU A 58 3.29 -10.23 10.85
N LEU A 59 2.64 -10.51 11.99
CA LEU A 59 1.18 -10.35 12.15
C LEU A 59 0.73 -8.90 11.93
N ALA A 60 1.37 -7.94 12.61
CA ALA A 60 1.04 -6.53 12.44
C ALA A 60 1.33 -6.03 11.02
N LEU A 61 2.38 -6.56 10.38
CA LEU A 61 2.68 -6.24 8.98
C LEU A 61 1.64 -6.85 8.01
N SER A 62 1.16 -8.07 8.29
CA SER A 62 0.10 -8.73 7.53
C SER A 62 -1.23 -7.95 7.60
N GLU A 63 -1.58 -7.41 8.78
CA GLU A 63 -2.75 -6.52 8.94
C GLU A 63 -2.65 -5.23 8.13
N VAL A 64 -1.43 -4.69 7.95
CA VAL A 64 -1.20 -3.55 7.05
C VAL A 64 -1.40 -3.94 5.59
N ILE A 65 -0.88 -5.12 5.18
CA ILE A 65 -1.03 -5.62 3.80
C ILE A 65 -2.50 -5.82 3.44
N GLU A 66 -3.30 -6.41 4.33
CA GLU A 66 -4.72 -6.64 4.06
C GLU A 66 -5.49 -5.33 3.86
N ARG A 67 -5.20 -4.29 4.66
CA ARG A 67 -5.78 -2.96 4.45
C ARG A 67 -5.30 -2.32 3.14
N ALA A 68 -4.02 -2.46 2.82
CA ALA A 68 -3.44 -1.92 1.59
C ALA A 68 -4.06 -2.54 0.33
N ARG A 69 -4.32 -3.86 0.32
CA ARG A 69 -4.99 -4.57 -0.79
C ARG A 69 -6.39 -4.06 -1.08
N VAL A 70 -7.13 -3.66 -0.03
CA VAL A 70 -8.45 -3.04 -0.20
C VAL A 70 -8.34 -1.69 -0.91
N ILE A 71 -7.31 -0.90 -0.61
CA ILE A 71 -7.05 0.37 -1.29
C ILE A 71 -6.59 0.13 -2.73
N GLU A 72 -5.63 -0.78 -2.95
CA GLU A 72 -5.16 -1.15 -4.29
C GLU A 72 -6.32 -1.55 -5.21
N THR A 73 -7.20 -2.44 -4.74
CA THR A 73 -8.39 -2.86 -5.51
C THR A 73 -9.30 -1.69 -5.87
N LYS A 74 -9.45 -0.71 -4.97
CA LYS A 74 -10.25 0.49 -5.25
C LYS A 74 -9.58 1.33 -6.34
N LEU A 75 -8.28 1.61 -6.22
CA LEU A 75 -7.55 2.41 -7.21
C LEU A 75 -7.55 1.73 -8.58
N ASP A 76 -7.31 0.42 -8.63
CA ASP A 76 -7.35 -0.38 -9.86
C ASP A 76 -8.71 -0.32 -10.54
N TYR A 77 -9.80 -0.37 -9.77
CA TYR A 77 -11.14 -0.20 -10.32
C TYR A 77 -11.29 1.15 -11.02
N PHE A 78 -10.77 2.24 -10.45
CA PHE A 78 -10.80 3.56 -11.09
C PHE A 78 -9.94 3.61 -12.34
N TYR A 79 -8.69 3.14 -12.29
CA TYR A 79 -7.84 3.08 -13.48
C TYR A 79 -8.49 2.29 -14.62
N SER A 80 -9.08 1.14 -14.31
CA SER A 80 -9.78 0.31 -15.30
C SER A 80 -10.97 1.03 -15.94
N HIS A 81 -11.69 1.87 -15.18
CA HIS A 81 -12.81 2.66 -15.68
C HIS A 81 -12.35 3.75 -16.66
N GLU A 82 -11.17 4.33 -16.41
CA GLU A 82 -10.53 5.32 -17.29
C GLU A 82 -9.76 4.66 -18.47
N GLY A 83 -9.78 3.32 -18.57
CA GLY A 83 -9.08 2.58 -19.62
C GLY A 83 -7.57 2.53 -19.46
N ILE A 84 -7.07 2.74 -18.24
CA ILE A 84 -5.66 2.67 -17.87
C ILE A 84 -5.38 1.30 -17.25
N GLU A 85 -4.38 0.59 -17.77
CA GLU A 85 -3.91 -0.66 -17.18
C GLU A 85 -2.89 -0.37 -16.07
N THR A 86 -3.06 -1.00 -14.91
CA THR A 86 -2.11 -0.97 -13.80
C THR A 86 -1.38 -2.31 -13.68
N THR A 87 -0.21 -2.28 -13.03
CA THR A 87 0.50 -3.48 -12.61
C THR A 87 0.23 -3.71 -11.13
N GLU A 88 -0.29 -4.88 -10.79
CA GLU A 88 -0.50 -5.31 -9.40
C GLU A 88 0.82 -5.29 -8.62
N LEU A 89 0.78 -4.79 -7.38
CA LEU A 89 1.94 -4.73 -6.51
C LEU A 89 2.30 -6.12 -5.99
N SER A 90 3.60 -6.39 -5.92
CA SER A 90 4.09 -7.64 -5.32
C SER A 90 4.15 -7.51 -3.80
N TRP A 91 3.14 -8.05 -3.11
CA TRP A 91 3.12 -8.10 -1.64
C TRP A 91 3.90 -9.32 -1.10
N PRO A 92 4.69 -9.16 -0.02
CA PRO A 92 5.37 -10.28 0.61
C PRO A 92 4.35 -11.27 1.20
N GLN A 93 4.71 -12.56 1.18
CA GLN A 93 3.92 -13.64 1.78
C GLN A 93 4.41 -13.84 3.21
N ILE A 94 3.69 -13.24 4.17
CA ILE A 94 3.98 -13.24 5.61
C ILE A 94 2.73 -13.57 6.43
#